data_AF-A0A812IHC7-F1
#
_entry.id   AF-A0A812IHC7-F1
#
_cell.length_a   1.000
_cell.length_b   1.000
_cell.length_c   1.000
_cell.angle_alpha   90.00
_cell.angle_beta   90.00
_cell.angle_gamma   90.00
#
_symmetry.space_group_name_H-M   'P 1'
#
loop_
_entity.id
_entity.type
_entity.pdbx_description
1 polymer ?
#
loop_
_entity_poly.entity_id
_entity_poly.type
_entity_poly.pdbx_seq_one_letter_code
_entity_poly.pdbx_strand_id
1 'polypeptide(L)'
;MDRIFRTLLKAQQAAIAKIFDLRPGAEFFAAIEVAEQRNLPLVCGDRDVDETMHDLKEAFLKDWWSLLTSSSQVSMPQIMHADGIEQLRDREMIARLREELKDRGPNVLRVMLHERDELMAKHLLTCGGKRVLAVVGAAHLDGLETHWLEQEKQIPC
;
A
#
# COMPACT_ATOMS: atom_id res chain seq x y z
N MET A 1 23.00 -0.70 -1.49
CA MET A 1 22.11 -0.93 -2.65
C MET A 1 22.92 -0.88 -3.92
N ASP A 2 22.99 -2.01 -4.64
CA ASP A 2 23.86 -2.22 -5.79
C ASP A 2 23.58 -1.29 -6.99
N ARG A 3 24.65 -0.96 -7.73
CA ARG A 3 24.58 -0.14 -8.96
C ARG A 3 23.70 -0.79 -10.03
N ILE A 4 23.64 -2.12 -10.04
CA ILE A 4 22.76 -2.90 -10.93
C ILE A 4 21.29 -2.70 -10.57
N PHE A 5 20.94 -2.71 -9.29
CA PHE A 5 19.57 -2.47 -8.81
C PHE A 5 19.09 -1.07 -9.20
N ARG A 6 19.92 -0.04 -9.03
CA ARG A 6 19.59 1.33 -9.48
C ARG A 6 19.38 1.41 -11.00
N THR A 7 20.16 0.68 -11.77
CA THR A 7 20.06 0.68 -13.24
C THR A 7 18.79 -0.06 -13.71
N LEU A 8 18.45 -1.16 -13.04
CA LEU A 8 17.21 -1.92 -13.30
C LEU A 8 15.97 -1.12 -12.90
N LEU A 9 16.01 -0.45 -11.74
CA LEU A 9 14.97 0.44 -11.28
C LEU A 9 14.77 1.59 -12.27
N LYS A 10 15.85 2.23 -12.74
CA LYS A 10 15.79 3.27 -13.79
C LYS A 10 15.19 2.81 -15.11
N ALA A 11 15.52 1.59 -15.54
CA ALA A 11 14.97 1.02 -16.77
C ALA A 11 13.47 0.72 -16.64
N GLN A 12 13.03 0.18 -15.50
CA GLN A 12 11.60 0.04 -15.19
C GLN A 12 10.92 1.41 -15.07
N GLN A 13 11.54 2.38 -14.39
CA GLN A 13 11.02 3.75 -14.20
C GLN A 13 10.80 4.46 -15.54
N ALA A 14 11.73 4.38 -16.49
CA ALA A 14 11.60 5.02 -17.79
C ALA A 14 10.49 4.39 -18.66
N ALA A 15 10.33 3.08 -18.58
CA ALA A 15 9.25 2.36 -19.28
C ALA A 15 7.88 2.68 -18.67
N ILE A 16 7.83 2.86 -17.35
CA ILE A 16 6.60 3.11 -16.60
C ILE A 16 6.17 4.59 -16.71
N ALA A 17 7.08 5.55 -16.58
CA ALA A 17 6.79 6.99 -16.70
C ALA A 17 6.08 7.36 -18.02
N LYS A 18 6.41 6.67 -19.12
CA LYS A 18 5.79 6.90 -20.45
C LYS A 18 4.29 6.53 -20.51
N ILE A 19 3.79 5.80 -19.51
CA ILE A 19 2.41 5.31 -19.44
C ILE A 19 1.64 6.02 -18.29
N PHE A 20 2.24 7.01 -17.62
CA PHE A 20 1.83 7.47 -16.29
C PHE A 20 1.24 8.88 -16.22
N ASP A 21 0.60 9.35 -17.29
CA ASP A 21 -0.07 10.65 -17.23
C ASP A 21 -1.25 10.64 -16.24
N LEU A 22 -1.88 9.47 -15.97
CA LEU A 22 -3.02 9.38 -15.06
C LEU A 22 -3.20 8.01 -14.32
N ARG A 23 -2.20 7.43 -13.63
CA ARG A 23 -2.39 6.15 -12.87
C ARG A 23 -1.89 6.14 -11.41
N PRO A 24 -2.49 5.32 -10.52
CA PRO A 24 -2.02 5.12 -9.14
C PRO A 24 -0.54 4.73 -9.09
N GLY A 25 0.23 5.32 -8.17
CA GLY A 25 1.67 5.10 -8.02
C GLY A 25 2.57 6.09 -8.78
N ALA A 26 1.99 7.03 -9.55
CA ALA A 26 2.72 8.11 -10.22
C ALA A 26 3.53 8.95 -9.23
N GLU A 27 2.96 9.17 -8.06
CA GLU A 27 3.54 9.89 -6.94
C GLU A 27 4.91 9.32 -6.53
N PHE A 28 5.06 7.99 -6.55
CA PHE A 28 6.31 7.34 -6.16
C PHE A 28 7.39 7.56 -7.22
N PHE A 29 7.04 7.49 -8.50
CA PHE A 29 7.99 7.75 -9.58
C PHE A 29 8.47 9.20 -9.55
N ALA A 30 7.56 10.15 -9.40
CA ALA A 30 7.92 11.56 -9.26
C ALA A 30 8.83 11.79 -8.04
N ALA A 31 8.55 11.15 -6.91
CA ALA A 31 9.38 11.24 -5.71
C ALA A 31 10.79 10.68 -5.93
N ILE A 32 10.90 9.50 -6.56
CA ILE A 32 12.19 8.87 -6.85
C ILE A 32 13.00 9.74 -7.82
N GLU A 33 12.37 10.23 -8.90
CA GLU A 33 13.04 11.09 -9.87
C GLU A 33 13.60 12.35 -9.22
N VAL A 34 12.80 13.06 -8.43
CA VAL A 34 13.25 14.28 -7.71
C VAL A 34 14.35 13.95 -6.70
N ALA A 35 14.24 12.83 -5.98
CA ALA A 35 15.27 12.40 -5.04
C ALA A 35 16.60 12.12 -5.75
N GLU A 36 16.58 11.45 -6.89
CA GLU A 36 17.78 11.19 -7.67
C GLU A 36 18.40 12.46 -8.27
N GLN A 37 17.58 13.34 -8.86
CA GLN A 37 18.05 14.62 -9.42
C GLN A 37 18.73 15.50 -8.36
N ARG A 38 18.23 15.45 -7.13
CA ARG A 38 18.77 16.20 -5.98
C ARG A 38 19.80 15.43 -5.17
N ASN A 39 20.14 14.20 -5.58
CA ASN A 39 21.04 13.30 -4.90
C ASN A 39 20.69 13.10 -3.41
N LEU A 40 19.40 12.98 -3.11
CA LEU A 40 18.86 12.75 -1.77
C LEU A 40 18.87 11.25 -1.44
N PRO A 41 19.08 10.87 -0.17
CA PRO A 41 18.90 9.49 0.27
C PRO A 41 17.46 9.03 0.03
N LEU A 42 17.31 7.84 -0.53
CA LEU A 42 16.01 7.20 -0.75
C LEU A 42 15.91 5.96 0.13
N VAL A 43 14.78 5.82 0.83
CA VAL A 43 14.46 4.71 1.71
C VAL A 43 13.07 4.20 1.33
N CYS A 44 12.92 2.89 1.17
CA CYS A 44 11.61 2.26 1.05
C CYS A 44 10.97 2.24 2.45
N GLY A 45 9.85 2.94 2.61
CA GLY A 45 9.16 3.05 3.90
C GLY A 45 8.22 1.89 4.22
N ASP A 46 7.87 1.07 3.23
CA ASP A 46 6.97 -0.08 3.37
C ASP A 46 7.76 -1.40 3.33
N ARG A 47 7.09 -2.51 3.63
CA ARG A 47 7.64 -3.86 3.57
C ARG A 47 7.86 -4.34 2.13
N ASP A 48 8.56 -5.45 1.99
CA ASP A 48 8.80 -6.08 0.70
C ASP A 48 7.48 -6.56 0.05
N VAL A 49 7.42 -6.51 -1.27
CA VAL A 49 6.25 -6.94 -2.03
C VAL A 49 6.05 -8.45 -1.90
N ASP A 50 7.11 -9.24 -1.79
CA ASP A 50 7.04 -10.70 -1.67
C ASP A 50 6.43 -11.10 -0.32
N GLU A 51 6.80 -10.40 0.76
CA GLU A 51 6.16 -10.57 2.08
C GLU A 51 4.68 -10.22 2.03
N THR A 52 4.35 -9.08 1.40
CA THR A 52 2.95 -8.66 1.24
C THR A 52 2.13 -9.69 0.45
N MET A 53 2.69 -10.24 -0.62
CA MET A 53 2.01 -11.25 -1.45
C MET A 53 1.86 -12.60 -0.74
N HIS A 54 2.80 -12.95 0.13
CA HIS A 54 2.68 -14.14 0.98
C HIS A 54 1.53 -13.99 1.98
N ASP A 55 1.53 -12.91 2.76
CA ASP A 55 0.51 -12.63 3.77
C ASP A 55 -0.87 -12.47 3.15
N LEU A 56 -0.95 -11.88 1.96
CA LEU A 56 -2.20 -11.70 1.23
C LEU A 56 -2.84 -13.04 0.86
N LYS A 57 -2.03 -14.02 0.43
CA LYS A 57 -2.54 -15.36 0.09
C LYS A 57 -3.13 -16.04 1.32
N GLU A 58 -2.45 -15.93 2.46
CA GLU A 58 -2.98 -16.49 3.71
C GLU A 58 -4.25 -15.79 4.16
N ALA A 59 -4.28 -14.46 4.09
CA ALA A 59 -5.44 -13.66 4.46
C ALA A 59 -6.65 -13.99 3.58
N PHE A 60 -6.45 -14.07 2.27
CA PHE A 60 -7.49 -14.47 1.33
C PHE A 60 -8.02 -15.88 1.63
N LEU A 61 -7.13 -16.82 1.93
CA LEU A 61 -7.54 -18.18 2.29
C LEU A 61 -8.36 -18.20 3.59
N LYS A 62 -7.97 -17.41 4.60
CA LYS A 62 -8.70 -17.29 5.87
C LYS A 62 -10.10 -16.70 5.68
N ASP A 63 -10.21 -15.62 4.90
CA ASP A 63 -11.50 -15.00 4.59
C ASP A 63 -12.38 -15.94 3.74
N TRP A 64 -11.79 -16.68 2.82
CA TRP A 64 -12.51 -17.70 2.05
C TRP A 64 -13.07 -18.82 2.95
N TRP A 65 -12.26 -19.35 3.86
CA TRP A 65 -12.71 -20.40 4.79
C TRP A 65 -13.78 -19.89 5.75
N SER A 66 -13.69 -18.65 6.22
CA SER A 66 -14.72 -18.06 7.08
C SER A 66 -16.05 -17.91 6.34
N LEU A 67 -16.03 -17.49 5.08
CA LEU A 67 -17.22 -17.39 4.24
C LEU A 67 -17.85 -18.76 3.96
N LEU A 68 -17.05 -19.81 3.72
CA LEU A 68 -17.54 -21.18 3.50
C LEU A 68 -18.14 -21.82 4.75
N THR A 69 -17.61 -21.50 5.92
CA THR A 69 -18.07 -22.04 7.21
C THR A 69 -19.25 -21.25 7.78
N SER A 70 -19.45 -20.03 7.32
CA SER A 70 -20.64 -19.22 7.61
C SER A 70 -21.86 -19.83 6.90
N SER A 71 -22.86 -20.23 7.66
CA SER A 71 -24.04 -21.03 7.27
C SER A 71 -25.01 -20.38 6.26
N SER A 72 -24.59 -19.35 5.54
CA SER A 72 -25.36 -18.62 4.53
C SER A 72 -24.96 -19.08 3.14
N GLN A 73 -25.94 -19.52 2.33
CA GLN A 73 -25.79 -19.82 0.90
C GLN A 73 -25.33 -18.56 0.14
N VAL A 74 -24.02 -18.29 0.11
CA VAL A 74 -23.47 -17.24 -0.74
C VAL A 74 -23.09 -17.89 -2.07
N SER A 75 -23.91 -17.67 -3.10
CA SER A 75 -23.61 -18.12 -4.45
C SER A 75 -22.44 -17.31 -5.03
N MET A 76 -21.38 -18.02 -5.42
CA MET A 76 -20.11 -17.52 -5.97
C MET A 76 -20.14 -16.50 -7.12
N PRO A 77 -21.12 -16.42 -8.05
CA PRO A 77 -20.91 -15.65 -9.27
C PRO A 77 -20.82 -14.12 -9.10
N GLN A 78 -21.36 -13.53 -8.03
CA GLN A 78 -21.48 -12.06 -7.94
C GLN A 78 -20.23 -11.34 -7.41
N ILE A 79 -19.25 -12.03 -6.84
CA ILE A 79 -18.09 -11.38 -6.20
C ILE A 79 -16.99 -11.03 -7.22
N MET A 80 -16.96 -11.71 -8.37
CA MET A 80 -15.85 -11.63 -9.33
C MET A 80 -16.23 -10.97 -10.66
N HIS A 81 -17.50 -10.58 -10.86
CA HIS A 81 -17.90 -9.77 -12.00
C HIS A 81 -17.77 -8.28 -11.69
N ALA A 82 -16.53 -7.81 -11.56
CA ALA A 82 -16.23 -6.39 -11.73
C ALA A 82 -15.87 -6.13 -13.20
N ASP A 83 -16.88 -6.19 -14.07
CA ASP A 83 -16.79 -5.56 -15.39
C ASP A 83 -16.77 -4.05 -15.18
N GLY A 84 -15.63 -3.41 -15.49
CA GLY A 84 -15.49 -1.95 -15.44
C GLY A 84 -14.16 -1.45 -14.92
N ILE A 85 -13.03 -2.02 -15.36
CA ILE A 85 -11.71 -1.45 -15.08
C ILE A 85 -11.40 -0.38 -16.14
N GLU A 86 -12.09 0.75 -16.07
CA GLU A 86 -11.62 1.96 -16.73
C GLU A 86 -12.07 3.18 -15.93
N GLN A 87 -11.08 3.92 -15.40
CA GLN A 87 -11.19 5.13 -14.54
C GLN A 87 -11.52 4.89 -13.05
N LEU A 88 -10.57 4.32 -12.31
CA LEU A 88 -10.67 4.14 -10.86
C LEU A 88 -9.74 5.11 -10.13
N ARG A 89 -10.27 6.29 -9.77
CA ARG A 89 -9.52 7.39 -9.14
C ARG A 89 -10.22 8.08 -7.97
N ASP A 90 -11.44 7.70 -7.61
CA ASP A 90 -12.16 8.39 -6.54
C ASP A 90 -11.87 7.80 -5.16
N ARG A 91 -11.46 8.68 -4.22
CA ARG A 91 -11.32 8.39 -2.79
C ARG A 91 -12.60 7.76 -2.21
N GLU A 92 -13.77 8.17 -2.71
CA GLU A 92 -15.07 7.68 -2.27
C GLU A 92 -15.28 6.19 -2.63
N MET A 93 -14.78 5.74 -3.79
CA MET A 93 -14.88 4.32 -4.18
C MET A 93 -13.89 3.44 -3.42
N ILE A 94 -12.67 3.94 -3.15
CA ILE A 94 -11.71 3.23 -2.29
C ILE A 94 -12.30 3.08 -0.88
N ALA A 95 -12.97 4.12 -0.36
CA ALA A 95 -13.69 4.06 0.90
C ALA A 95 -14.84 3.03 0.87
N ARG A 96 -15.61 2.97 -0.22
CA ARG A 96 -16.68 1.97 -0.40
C ARG A 96 -16.13 0.54 -0.47
N LEU A 97 -15.09 0.30 -1.27
CA LEU A 97 -14.42 -1.01 -1.35
C LEU A 97 -13.86 -1.45 0.00
N ARG A 98 -13.30 -0.50 0.76
CA ARG A 98 -12.84 -0.73 2.13
C ARG A 98 -13.98 -1.14 3.06
N GLU A 99 -15.13 -0.46 2.98
CA GLU A 99 -16.30 -0.81 3.80
C GLU A 99 -16.88 -2.18 3.41
N GLU A 100 -16.92 -2.52 2.12
CA GLU A 100 -17.35 -3.85 1.65
C GLU A 100 -16.41 -4.97 2.11
N LEU A 101 -15.10 -4.72 2.10
CA LEU A 101 -14.10 -5.68 2.55
C LEU A 101 -14.07 -5.85 4.06
N LYS A 102 -14.57 -4.88 4.83
CA LYS A 102 -14.59 -4.96 6.30
C LYS A 102 -15.38 -6.17 6.81
N ASP A 103 -16.49 -6.49 6.15
CA ASP A 103 -17.34 -7.61 6.53
C ASP A 103 -16.94 -8.92 5.83
N ARG A 104 -16.52 -8.83 4.55
CA ARG A 104 -16.34 -10.01 3.68
C ARG A 104 -14.89 -10.45 3.51
N GLY A 105 -13.94 -9.55 3.72
CA GLY A 105 -12.51 -9.77 3.57
C GLY A 105 -11.68 -9.09 4.65
N PRO A 106 -12.02 -9.21 5.95
CA PRO A 106 -11.35 -8.47 7.01
C PRO A 106 -9.85 -8.81 7.12
N ASN A 107 -9.44 -10.04 6.80
CA ASN A 107 -8.02 -10.39 6.80
C ASN A 107 -7.29 -9.75 5.61
N VAL A 108 -7.91 -9.73 4.42
CA VAL A 108 -7.34 -9.06 3.24
C VAL A 108 -7.17 -7.57 3.52
N LEU A 109 -8.18 -6.93 4.10
CA LEU A 109 -8.12 -5.51 4.46
C LEU A 109 -7.01 -5.22 5.48
N ARG A 110 -6.84 -6.09 6.48
CA ARG A 110 -5.78 -6.00 7.48
C ARG A 110 -4.39 -6.04 6.84
N VAL A 111 -4.13 -7.00 5.95
CA VAL A 111 -2.81 -7.16 5.30
C VAL A 111 -2.53 -6.05 4.28
N MET A 112 -3.56 -5.63 3.53
CA MET A 112 -3.40 -4.62 2.48
C MET A 112 -3.24 -3.20 2.98
N LEU A 113 -3.84 -2.87 4.13
CA LEU A 113 -3.82 -1.52 4.70
C LEU A 113 -3.21 -1.52 6.11
N HIS A 114 -3.93 -2.04 7.10
CA HIS A 114 -3.64 -1.79 8.51
C HIS A 114 -2.21 -2.16 8.94
N GLU A 115 -1.74 -3.35 8.61
CA GLU A 115 -0.37 -3.77 8.96
C GLU A 115 0.70 -2.91 8.29
N ARG A 116 0.43 -2.48 7.07
CA ARG A 116 1.34 -1.66 6.28
C ARG A 116 1.36 -0.23 6.83
N ASP A 117 0.20 0.30 7.21
CA ASP A 117 0.10 1.62 7.84
C ASP A 117 0.91 1.67 9.15
N GLU A 118 0.76 0.65 10.00
CA GLU A 118 1.51 0.53 11.26
C GLU A 118 3.02 0.46 11.03
N LEU A 119 3.44 -0.37 10.07
CA LEU A 119 4.85 -0.55 9.70
C LEU A 119 5.45 0.71 9.09
N MET A 120 4.74 1.36 8.17
CA MET A 120 5.18 2.61 7.55
C MET A 120 5.30 3.74 8.57
N ALA A 121 4.34 3.88 9.49
CA ALA A 121 4.42 4.86 10.57
C ALA A 121 5.66 4.65 11.44
N LYS A 122 5.93 3.39 11.81
CA LYS A 122 7.11 3.02 12.61
C LYS A 122 8.41 3.33 11.88
N HIS A 123 8.49 2.99 10.59
CA HIS A 123 9.65 3.31 9.76
C HIS A 123 9.86 4.81 9.63
N LEU A 124 8.79 5.59 9.49
CA LEU A 124 8.90 7.04 9.37
C LEU A 124 9.39 7.68 10.68
N LEU A 125 8.90 7.23 11.84
CA LEU A 125 9.31 7.73 13.15
C LEU A 125 10.77 7.40 13.48
N THR A 126 11.23 6.22 13.06
CA THR A 126 12.60 5.75 13.28
C THR A 126 13.56 6.14 12.14
N CYS A 127 13.04 6.80 11.09
CA CYS A 127 13.83 7.24 9.96
C CYS A 127 14.80 8.34 10.42
N GLY A 128 16.10 8.06 10.35
CA GLY A 128 17.12 9.03 10.69
C GLY A 128 17.10 10.23 9.74
N GLY A 129 17.13 11.45 10.28
CA GLY A 129 17.20 12.68 9.50
C GLY A 129 16.60 13.86 10.23
N LYS A 130 17.07 15.08 9.95
CA LYS A 130 16.49 16.29 10.54
C LYS A 130 15.15 16.66 9.91
N ARG A 131 14.94 16.27 8.66
CA ARG A 131 13.73 16.51 7.87
C ARG A 131 13.54 15.31 6.95
N VAL A 132 12.40 14.64 7.09
CA VAL A 132 12.03 13.46 6.29
C VAL A 132 10.75 13.81 5.53
N LEU A 133 10.70 13.44 4.25
CA LEU A 133 9.49 13.56 3.42
C LEU A 133 9.05 12.14 3.05
N ALA A 134 7.87 11.74 3.53
CA ALA A 134 7.22 10.51 3.10
C ALA A 134 6.32 10.81 1.90
N VAL A 135 6.40 9.96 0.88
CA VAL A 135 5.43 9.93 -0.22
C VAL A 135 4.70 8.60 -0.11
N VAL A 136 3.40 8.65 0.12
CA VAL A 136 2.56 7.48 0.39
C VAL A 136 1.31 7.50 -0.49
N GLY A 137 0.79 6.31 -0.79
CA GLY A 137 -0.46 6.18 -1.54
C GLY A 137 -1.63 6.70 -0.72
N ALA A 138 -2.60 7.35 -1.37
CA ALA A 138 -3.69 8.03 -0.69
C ALA A 138 -4.53 7.12 0.24
N ALA A 139 -4.59 5.82 -0.04
CA ALA A 139 -5.30 4.84 0.78
C ALA A 139 -4.71 4.65 2.19
N HIS A 140 -3.44 5.05 2.39
CA HIS A 140 -2.69 4.85 3.63
C HIS A 140 -2.61 6.10 4.50
N LEU A 141 -3.04 7.27 4.01
CA LEU A 141 -2.85 8.54 4.70
C LEU A 141 -3.48 8.55 6.10
N ASP A 142 -4.76 8.19 6.20
CA ASP A 142 -5.51 8.24 7.47
C ASP A 142 -4.97 7.23 8.50
N GLY A 143 -4.63 6.01 8.03
CA GLY A 143 -4.08 4.96 8.90
C GLY A 143 -2.68 5.30 9.39
N LEU A 144 -1.83 5.84 8.51
CA LEU A 144 -0.48 6.27 8.87
C LEU A 144 -0.51 7.43 9.86
N GLU A 145 -1.37 8.44 9.67
CA GLU A 145 -1.52 9.54 10.64
C GLU A 145 -1.94 9.02 12.02
N THR A 146 -2.90 8.09 12.06
CA THR A 146 -3.38 7.48 13.31
C THR A 146 -2.23 6.76 14.03
N HIS A 147 -1.54 5.84 13.33
CA HIS A 147 -0.44 5.08 13.92
C HIS A 147 0.75 5.96 14.28
N TRP A 148 1.04 7.01 13.51
CA TRP A 148 2.08 7.98 13.84
C TRP A 148 1.83 8.61 15.21
N LEU A 149 0.63 9.18 15.42
CA LEU A 149 0.27 9.86 16.66
C LEU A 149 0.23 8.92 17.88
N GLU A 150 -0.07 7.65 17.66
CA GLU A 150 -0.06 6.62 18.70
C GLU A 150 1.36 6.18 19.08
N GLN A 151 2.22 5.99 18.09
CA GLN A 151 3.58 5.50 18.28
C GLN A 151 4.55 6.60 18.72
N GLU A 152 4.35 7.85 18.29
CA GLU A 152 5.17 9.01 18.70
C GLU A 152 5.15 9.19 20.22
N LYS A 153 4.00 8.94 20.87
CA LYS A 153 3.85 8.99 22.33
C LYS A 153 4.69 7.95 23.07
N GLN A 154 5.15 6.91 22.39
CA GLN A 154 5.88 5.78 22.96
C GLN A 154 7.40 5.92 22.80
N ILE A 155 7.88 6.92 22.06
CA ILE A 155 9.31 7.17 21.85
C ILE A 155 9.77 8.14 22.96
N PRO A 156 10.62 7.70 23.90
CA PRO A 156 11.18 8.60 24.91
C PRO A 156 12.08 9.66 24.25
N CYS A 157 11.97 10.92 24.71
CA CYS A 157 12.84 12.03 24.31
C CYS A 157 14.34 11.72 24.47
#